data_AF-A0AAD7DBL6-F1
#
_entry.id   AF-A0AAD7DBL6-F1
#
_cell.length_a   1.000
_cell.length_b   1.000
_cell.length_c   1.000
_cell.angle_alpha   90.00
_cell.angle_beta   90.00
_cell.angle_gamma   90.00
#
_symmetry.space_group_name_H-M   'P 1'
#
loop_
_entity.id
_entity.type
_entity.pdbx_description
1 polymer ?
#
loop_
_entity_poly.entity_id
_entity_poly.type
_entity_poly.pdbx_seq_one_letter_code
_entity_poly.pdbx_strand_id
1 'polypeptide(L)'
;MVGSQIAAVLVAVLAYFIGCSQVPSFVGCRVYSVQDFKTWVPYIPHLFEPRGNEPFAAAAADSKRARFLEAFKDVRTELIGAFAAQGVPEDAQTWYARTIDYNVPGGKLNRGISVIDSVEIMKGRPLSKGEFSRPPCWDGPSSLYVSLQAFFLVMDDVMDKSITRRGQPCYYRVPGVGTISVNDAVLLESAIYQLLKAHFREDAYYVDLMELFHETTFQTSTGQLMDLITAPEDSVDLSKLSLEKFRLIALYKTAHYSFYLPVALAMLMCEIPQVYQSKSTSKPVHPYALARSILLPIGEYFQVQDDFLDFAADPAVLGKIGTDIVDNKCSWCINTALDAASPEQRAVLDANYGRRDAGMEDRVKAVFEEVGLREKYRAYEDKVHAEILSLIEAVPEEEGVSLKRQVFINFLDKIYKRQK
;
A
#
# COMPACT_ATOMS: atom_id res chain seq x y z
N MET A 1 -33.00 1.35 -44.00
CA MET A 1 -33.68 0.62 -42.90
C MET A 1 -32.80 0.40 -41.67
N VAL A 2 -31.47 0.36 -41.76
CA VAL A 2 -30.59 0.14 -40.58
C VAL A 2 -30.40 1.40 -39.72
N GLY A 3 -30.35 2.60 -40.34
CA GLY A 3 -30.15 3.86 -39.60
C GLY A 3 -31.31 4.28 -38.69
N SER A 4 -32.55 3.91 -39.01
CA SER A 4 -33.74 4.26 -38.21
C SER A 4 -33.89 3.41 -36.96
N GLN A 5 -33.34 2.19 -36.94
CA GLN A 5 -33.39 1.31 -35.77
C GLN A 5 -32.36 1.68 -34.70
N ILE A 6 -31.17 2.13 -35.10
CA ILE A 6 -30.10 2.56 -34.17
C ILE A 6 -30.51 3.84 -33.44
N ALA A 7 -31.15 4.79 -34.15
CA ALA A 7 -31.66 6.03 -33.54
C ALA A 7 -32.75 5.75 -32.49
N ALA A 8 -33.63 4.78 -32.73
CA ALA A 8 -34.68 4.40 -31.77
C ALA A 8 -34.09 3.75 -30.50
N VAL A 9 -33.03 2.96 -30.63
CA VAL A 9 -32.33 2.33 -29.49
C VAL A 9 -31.64 3.37 -28.61
N LEU A 10 -30.96 4.36 -29.22
CA LEU A 10 -30.28 5.43 -28.47
C LEU A 10 -31.26 6.31 -27.68
N VAL A 11 -32.41 6.65 -28.27
CA VAL A 11 -33.44 7.46 -27.61
C VAL A 11 -34.11 6.70 -26.45
N ALA A 12 -34.34 5.39 -26.59
CA ALA A 12 -34.89 4.56 -25.52
C ALA A 12 -33.91 4.36 -24.35
N VAL A 13 -32.61 4.20 -24.64
CA VAL A 13 -31.55 4.11 -23.62
C VAL A 13 -31.44 5.43 -22.84
N LEU A 14 -31.49 6.58 -23.52
CA LEU A 14 -31.50 7.88 -22.83
C LEU A 14 -32.73 8.01 -21.90
N ALA A 15 -33.91 7.64 -22.37
CA ALA A 15 -35.15 7.76 -21.56
C ALA A 15 -35.14 6.89 -20.30
N TYR A 16 -34.52 5.70 -20.35
CA TYR A 16 -34.35 4.82 -19.19
C TYR A 16 -33.45 5.44 -18.11
N PHE A 17 -32.33 6.07 -18.50
CA PHE A 17 -31.43 6.71 -17.54
C PHE A 17 -32.00 7.99 -16.89
N ILE A 18 -32.99 8.63 -17.52
CA ILE A 18 -33.60 9.87 -17.02
C ILE A 18 -34.91 9.58 -16.24
N GLY A 19 -35.31 8.32 -16.09
CA GLY A 19 -36.48 7.93 -15.28
C GLY A 19 -37.84 8.31 -15.88
N CYS A 20 -37.91 8.48 -17.21
CA CYS A 20 -39.15 8.86 -17.89
C CYS A 20 -39.99 7.62 -18.22
N SER A 21 -41.22 7.54 -17.72
CA SER A 21 -42.07 6.34 -17.84
C SER A 21 -42.80 6.19 -19.20
N GLN A 22 -42.70 7.18 -20.10
CA GLN A 22 -43.25 7.12 -21.46
C GLN A 22 -42.39 7.90 -22.47
N VAL A 23 -42.07 7.28 -23.61
CA VAL A 23 -41.29 7.91 -24.70
C VAL A 23 -42.25 8.34 -25.84
N PRO A 24 -42.22 9.60 -26.31
CA PRO A 24 -43.10 10.04 -27.41
C PRO A 24 -42.66 9.47 -28.77
N SER A 25 -43.64 9.12 -29.60
CA SER A 25 -43.46 8.48 -30.91
C SER A 25 -42.85 9.41 -31.96
N PHE A 26 -41.76 8.98 -32.60
CA PHE A 26 -41.36 9.50 -33.92
C PHE A 26 -41.20 8.34 -34.92
N VAL A 27 -42.19 8.26 -35.81
CA VAL A 27 -42.22 7.62 -37.14
C VAL A 27 -41.96 6.10 -37.21
N GLY A 28 -43.06 5.34 -37.38
CA GLY A 28 -43.06 4.11 -38.18
C GLY A 28 -42.88 2.78 -37.43
N CYS A 29 -44.02 2.22 -36.96
CA CYS A 29 -44.27 0.83 -36.58
C CYS A 29 -43.68 0.26 -35.26
N ARG A 30 -44.64 -0.11 -34.39
CA ARG A 30 -44.61 -0.87 -33.11
C ARG A 30 -44.21 -0.12 -31.84
N VAL A 31 -45.17 -0.09 -30.90
CA VAL A 31 -44.99 0.26 -29.49
C VAL A 31 -44.41 -0.98 -28.80
N TYR A 32 -43.23 -0.86 -28.21
CA TYR A 32 -42.63 -1.91 -27.39
C TYR A 32 -42.79 -1.53 -25.92
N SER A 33 -43.26 -2.47 -25.11
CA SER A 33 -43.31 -2.30 -23.65
C SER A 33 -41.92 -2.57 -23.05
N VAL A 34 -41.66 -2.04 -21.85
CA VAL A 34 -40.42 -2.36 -21.08
C VAL A 34 -40.28 -3.87 -20.83
N GLN A 35 -41.39 -4.62 -20.85
CA GLN A 35 -41.41 -6.07 -20.72
C GLN A 35 -40.79 -6.77 -21.95
N ASP A 36 -40.95 -6.21 -23.15
CA ASP A 36 -40.42 -6.77 -24.41
C ASP A 36 -38.90 -6.65 -24.50
N PHE A 37 -38.28 -5.72 -23.76
CA PHE A 37 -36.83 -5.55 -23.72
C PHE A 37 -36.12 -6.67 -22.96
N LYS A 38 -36.78 -7.31 -21.98
CA LYS A 38 -36.18 -8.38 -21.17
C LYS A 38 -35.94 -9.67 -21.94
N THR A 39 -36.61 -9.88 -23.08
CA THR A 39 -36.45 -11.09 -23.91
C THR A 39 -35.30 -10.98 -24.92
N TRP A 40 -34.75 -9.78 -25.15
CA TRP A 40 -33.66 -9.54 -26.11
C TRP A 40 -32.25 -9.56 -25.49
N VAL A 41 -32.18 -9.51 -24.16
CA VAL A 41 -30.92 -9.52 -23.37
C VAL A 41 -30.00 -10.72 -23.67
N PRO A 42 -30.45 -11.94 -24.03
CA PRO A 42 -29.54 -13.05 -24.29
C PRO A 42 -28.69 -12.94 -25.58
N TYR A 43 -28.96 -11.97 -26.47
CA TYR A 43 -28.37 -11.91 -27.81
C TYR A 43 -27.38 -10.77 -28.05
N ILE A 44 -27.02 -10.00 -27.02
CA ILE A 44 -25.98 -8.95 -27.10
C ILE A 44 -24.88 -9.24 -26.08
N PRO A 45 -23.94 -10.17 -26.36
CA PRO A 45 -22.79 -10.33 -25.50
C PRO A 45 -21.79 -9.20 -25.82
N HIS A 46 -21.39 -8.43 -24.78
CA HIS A 46 -20.20 -7.56 -24.70
C HIS A 46 -20.31 -6.04 -24.90
N LEU A 47 -21.47 -5.39 -24.84
CA LEU A 47 -21.51 -3.90 -24.99
C LEU A 47 -21.87 -3.09 -23.76
N PHE A 48 -22.35 -3.68 -22.66
CA PHE A 48 -22.66 -2.92 -21.44
C PHE A 48 -22.50 -3.77 -20.19
N GLU A 49 -21.25 -3.99 -19.78
CA GLU A 49 -20.96 -4.20 -18.35
C GLU A 49 -20.41 -2.87 -17.79
N PRO A 50 -21.12 -2.24 -16.85
CA PRO A 50 -20.50 -1.24 -16.01
C PRO A 50 -19.47 -1.96 -15.14
N ARG A 51 -18.19 -1.54 -15.20
CA ARG A 51 -17.19 -1.90 -14.18
C ARG A 51 -17.59 -1.25 -12.86
N GLY A 52 -18.62 -1.78 -12.22
CA GLY A 52 -18.95 -1.54 -10.82
C GLY A 52 -18.18 -2.54 -9.98
N ASN A 53 -17.62 -2.09 -8.86
CA ASN A 53 -16.95 -2.90 -7.85
C ASN A 53 -17.62 -4.27 -7.67
N GLU A 54 -16.92 -5.33 -8.07
CA GLU A 54 -17.46 -6.68 -8.02
C GLU A 54 -17.51 -7.21 -6.58
N PRO A 55 -18.64 -7.81 -6.15
CA PRO A 55 -18.75 -8.55 -4.89
C PRO A 55 -17.74 -9.72 -4.76
N PHE A 56 -17.22 -10.22 -5.88
CA PHE A 56 -16.25 -11.32 -5.93
C PHE A 56 -14.85 -10.92 -5.45
N ALA A 57 -14.38 -9.70 -5.75
CA ALA A 57 -13.08 -9.21 -5.31
C ALA A 57 -13.04 -8.98 -3.80
N ALA A 58 -14.14 -8.45 -3.23
CA ALA A 58 -14.30 -8.27 -1.79
C ALA A 58 -14.35 -9.61 -1.06
N ALA A 59 -15.14 -10.58 -1.54
CA ALA A 59 -15.21 -11.93 -0.95
C ALA A 59 -13.87 -12.68 -1.01
N ALA A 60 -13.09 -12.51 -2.08
CA ALA A 60 -11.75 -13.09 -2.19
C ALA A 60 -10.73 -12.42 -1.26
N ALA A 61 -10.79 -11.09 -1.10
CA ALA A 61 -9.96 -10.34 -0.15
C ALA A 61 -10.28 -10.71 1.31
N ASP A 62 -11.57 -10.86 1.64
CA ASP A 62 -12.03 -11.30 2.96
C ASP A 62 -11.58 -12.74 3.27
N SER A 63 -11.56 -13.62 2.25
CA SER A 63 -11.01 -14.98 2.38
C SER A 63 -9.51 -14.96 2.67
N LYS A 64 -8.71 -14.16 1.96
CA LYS A 64 -7.25 -14.07 2.19
C LYS A 64 -6.91 -13.48 3.55
N ARG A 65 -7.62 -12.43 3.96
CA ARG A 65 -7.47 -11.83 5.30
C ARG A 65 -7.81 -12.84 6.40
N ALA A 66 -8.94 -13.55 6.28
CA ALA A 66 -9.33 -14.56 7.26
C ALA A 66 -8.28 -15.66 7.38
N ARG A 67 -7.69 -16.09 6.25
CA ARG A 67 -6.63 -17.09 6.23
C ARG A 67 -5.34 -16.61 6.90
N PHE A 68 -4.90 -15.38 6.61
CA PHE A 68 -3.76 -14.78 7.30
C PHE A 68 -3.99 -14.74 8.81
N LEU A 69 -5.18 -14.31 9.25
CA LEU A 69 -5.51 -14.22 10.67
C LEU A 69 -5.55 -15.60 11.34
N GLU A 70 -5.95 -16.64 10.62
CA GLU A 70 -5.91 -18.01 11.13
C GLU A 70 -4.45 -18.47 11.32
N ALA A 71 -3.60 -18.32 10.32
CA ALA A 71 -2.18 -18.69 10.43
C ALA A 71 -1.44 -17.84 11.47
N PHE A 72 -1.82 -16.58 11.65
CA PHE A 72 -1.26 -15.70 12.66
C PHE A 72 -1.48 -16.24 14.09
N LYS A 73 -2.57 -16.97 14.36
CA LYS A 73 -2.80 -17.59 15.67
C LYS A 73 -1.70 -18.61 16.00
N ASP A 74 -1.29 -19.38 15.00
CA ASP A 74 -0.27 -20.41 15.18
C ASP A 74 1.11 -19.75 15.34
N VAL A 75 1.44 -18.74 14.52
CA VAL A 75 2.66 -17.93 14.66
C VAL A 75 2.74 -17.27 16.04
N ARG A 76 1.64 -16.68 16.51
CA ARG A 76 1.54 -16.09 17.85
C ARG A 76 1.80 -17.13 18.93
N THR A 77 1.18 -18.30 18.82
CA THR A 77 1.33 -19.40 19.80
C THR A 77 2.79 -19.87 19.85
N GLU A 78 3.43 -20.02 18.69
CA GLU A 78 4.84 -20.39 18.60
C GLU A 78 5.76 -19.35 19.23
N LEU A 79 5.58 -18.06 18.92
CA LEU A 79 6.38 -16.97 19.47
C LEU A 79 6.28 -16.90 21.00
N ILE A 80 5.06 -17.01 21.54
CA ILE A 80 4.84 -17.02 22.99
C ILE A 80 5.45 -18.28 23.61
N GLY A 81 5.29 -19.44 22.97
CA GLY A 81 5.89 -20.70 23.43
C GLY A 81 7.43 -20.65 23.47
N ALA A 82 8.05 -20.09 22.43
CA ALA A 82 9.50 -19.90 22.36
C ALA A 82 10.00 -18.87 23.40
N PHE A 83 9.20 -17.86 23.71
CA PHE A 83 9.49 -16.90 24.78
C PHE A 83 9.39 -17.55 26.17
N ALA A 84 8.33 -18.33 26.41
CA ALA A 84 8.14 -19.08 27.64
C ALA A 84 9.23 -20.14 27.88
N ALA A 85 9.68 -20.83 26.82
CA ALA A 85 10.72 -21.85 26.89
C ALA A 85 12.09 -21.31 27.37
N GLN A 86 12.30 -19.99 27.36
CA GLN A 86 13.49 -19.34 27.91
C GLN A 86 13.43 -19.14 29.44
N GLY A 87 12.36 -19.59 30.11
CA GLY A 87 12.17 -19.43 31.56
C GLY A 87 11.70 -18.03 31.95
N VAL A 88 11.10 -17.29 31.02
CA VAL A 88 10.57 -15.95 31.25
C VAL A 88 9.33 -16.02 32.17
N PRO A 89 9.19 -15.13 33.17
CA PRO A 89 8.02 -15.08 34.04
C PRO A 89 6.67 -14.91 33.31
N GLU A 90 5.57 -15.41 33.92
CA GLU A 90 4.23 -15.43 33.31
C GLU A 90 3.66 -14.04 33.00
N ASP A 91 3.97 -13.04 33.83
CA ASP A 91 3.59 -11.64 33.62
C ASP A 91 4.26 -11.06 32.36
N ALA A 92 5.55 -11.34 32.15
CA ALA A 92 6.27 -10.95 30.95
C ALA A 92 5.80 -11.71 29.70
N GLN A 93 5.43 -12.99 29.81
CA GLN A 93 4.79 -13.73 28.71
C GLN A 93 3.44 -13.12 28.32
N THR A 94 2.63 -12.77 29.31
CA THR A 94 1.32 -12.10 29.12
C THR A 94 1.50 -10.73 28.47
N TRP A 95 2.52 -9.98 28.88
CA TRP A 95 2.89 -8.71 28.27
C TRP A 95 3.24 -8.87 26.79
N TYR A 96 4.15 -9.81 26.47
CA TYR A 96 4.57 -10.05 25.09
C TYR A 96 3.42 -10.49 24.18
N ALA A 97 2.53 -11.35 24.69
CA ALA A 97 1.30 -11.74 24.00
C ALA A 97 0.41 -10.53 23.67
N ARG A 98 0.20 -9.64 24.64
CA ARG A 98 -0.56 -8.39 24.46
C ARG A 98 0.09 -7.47 23.41
N THR A 99 1.42 -7.36 23.41
CA THR A 99 2.18 -6.58 22.42
C THR A 99 1.92 -7.08 21.00
N ILE A 100 2.00 -8.39 20.78
CA ILE A 100 1.75 -9.03 19.48
C ILE A 100 0.29 -8.81 19.04
N ASP A 101 -0.67 -9.08 19.94
CA ASP A 101 -2.11 -8.99 19.64
C ASP A 101 -2.57 -7.57 19.29
N TYR A 102 -1.96 -6.56 19.91
CA TYR A 102 -2.32 -5.18 19.66
C TYR A 102 -1.77 -4.67 18.31
N ASN A 103 -0.52 -5.03 17.99
CA ASN A 103 0.22 -4.34 16.92
C ASN A 103 0.21 -5.09 15.57
N VAL A 104 -0.01 -6.40 15.54
CA VAL A 104 0.16 -7.21 14.33
C VAL A 104 -1.14 -7.41 13.53
N PRO A 105 -2.25 -7.94 14.07
CA PRO A 105 -3.42 -8.39 13.27
C PRO A 105 -4.30 -7.27 12.69
N GLY A 106 -4.06 -6.02 13.08
CA GLY A 106 -4.84 -4.86 12.65
C GLY A 106 -4.55 -4.37 11.22
N GLY A 107 -5.37 -3.43 10.74
CA GLY A 107 -5.20 -2.81 9.43
C GLY A 107 -5.59 -3.73 8.26
N LYS A 108 -5.15 -3.37 7.05
CA LYS A 108 -5.52 -4.07 5.81
C LYS A 108 -4.70 -5.33 5.53
N LEU A 109 -3.55 -5.48 6.18
CA LEU A 109 -2.60 -6.58 5.97
C LEU A 109 -2.12 -6.74 4.51
N ASN A 110 -2.38 -5.74 3.65
CA ASN A 110 -2.08 -5.76 2.21
C ASN A 110 -0.65 -6.16 1.91
N ARG A 111 0.32 -5.70 2.70
CA ARG A 111 1.73 -5.95 2.43
C ARG A 111 2.11 -7.42 2.71
N GLY A 112 1.60 -8.01 3.79
CA GLY A 112 1.75 -9.45 4.04
C GLY A 112 1.05 -10.29 2.97
N ILE A 113 -0.21 -9.96 2.66
CA ILE A 113 -0.98 -10.63 1.60
C ILE A 113 -0.27 -10.53 0.24
N SER A 114 0.40 -9.40 -0.05
CA SER A 114 1.15 -9.24 -1.30
C SER A 114 2.32 -10.20 -1.46
N VAL A 115 2.91 -10.73 -0.37
CA VAL A 115 3.93 -11.78 -0.49
C VAL A 115 3.31 -13.05 -1.08
N ILE A 116 2.16 -13.46 -0.54
CA ILE A 116 1.41 -14.63 -0.99
C ILE A 116 0.96 -14.45 -2.44
N ASP A 117 0.36 -13.30 -2.76
CA ASP A 117 -0.07 -12.98 -4.12
C ASP A 117 1.10 -13.10 -5.11
N SER A 118 2.27 -12.58 -4.73
CA SER A 118 3.47 -12.62 -5.57
C SER A 118 3.96 -14.05 -5.79
N VAL A 119 3.95 -14.90 -4.75
CA VAL A 119 4.32 -16.33 -4.88
C VAL A 119 3.35 -17.07 -5.78
N GLU A 120 2.04 -16.90 -5.61
CA GLU A 120 1.02 -17.56 -6.44
C GLU A 120 1.15 -17.18 -7.92
N ILE A 121 1.39 -15.88 -8.18
CA ILE A 121 1.60 -15.37 -9.54
C ILE A 121 2.87 -15.96 -10.16
N MET A 122 4.00 -15.96 -9.44
CA MET A 122 5.27 -16.49 -9.96
C MET A 122 5.20 -18.01 -10.19
N LYS A 123 4.49 -18.75 -9.34
CA LYS A 123 4.23 -20.19 -9.53
C LYS A 123 3.19 -20.48 -10.62
N GLY A 124 2.40 -19.49 -11.03
CA GLY A 124 1.30 -19.66 -11.99
C GLY A 124 0.14 -20.52 -11.47
N ARG A 125 0.03 -20.71 -10.15
CA ARG A 125 -1.03 -21.48 -9.50
C ARG A 125 -1.26 -21.01 -8.07
N PRO A 126 -2.49 -21.21 -7.53
CA PRO A 126 -2.72 -21.06 -6.11
C PRO A 126 -1.80 -21.98 -5.30
N LEU A 127 -1.40 -21.52 -4.12
CA LEU A 127 -0.68 -22.35 -3.17
C LEU A 127 -1.62 -23.44 -2.64
N SER A 128 -1.12 -24.67 -2.48
CA SER A 128 -1.93 -25.78 -1.93
C SER A 128 -2.10 -25.63 -0.42
N LYS A 129 -3.14 -26.25 0.17
CA LYS A 129 -3.31 -26.24 1.65
C LYS A 129 -2.06 -26.71 2.39
N GLY A 130 -1.35 -27.71 1.82
CA GLY A 130 -0.06 -28.20 2.33
C GLY A 130 1.06 -27.17 2.24
N GLU A 131 1.12 -26.39 1.16
CA GLU A 131 2.01 -25.23 1.05
C GLU A 131 1.50 -24.01 1.83
N PHE A 132 0.31 -24.05 2.41
CA PHE A 132 -0.10 -23.07 3.42
C PHE A 132 0.15 -23.58 4.84
N SER A 133 0.24 -24.91 5.02
CA SER A 133 0.31 -25.58 6.32
C SER A 133 1.67 -26.20 6.64
N ARG A 134 2.64 -26.19 5.73
CA ARG A 134 4.04 -26.52 6.03
C ARG A 134 4.77 -25.25 6.46
N PRO A 135 5.49 -25.24 7.59
CA PRO A 135 6.63 -24.33 7.69
C PRO A 135 7.56 -24.70 6.51
N PRO A 136 7.74 -23.80 5.50
CA PRO A 136 7.90 -22.35 5.60
C PRO A 136 6.85 -21.48 4.85
N CYS A 137 5.78 -22.06 4.34
CA CYS A 137 4.82 -21.38 3.46
C CYS A 137 3.47 -21.09 4.12
N TRP A 138 3.49 -21.09 5.45
CA TRP A 138 2.57 -20.29 6.24
C TRP A 138 2.67 -18.86 5.76
N ASP A 139 1.78 -18.04 6.23
CA ASP A 139 2.00 -16.62 6.36
C ASP A 139 3.32 -16.25 7.09
N GLY A 140 4.37 -17.07 7.17
CA GLY A 140 5.70 -16.78 7.69
C GLY A 140 6.28 -15.52 7.06
N PRO A 141 6.58 -15.45 5.75
CA PRO A 141 7.00 -14.22 5.10
C PRO A 141 6.03 -13.06 5.33
N SER A 142 4.72 -13.33 5.26
CA SER A 142 3.67 -12.35 5.52
C SER A 142 3.67 -11.84 6.97
N SER A 143 3.99 -12.68 7.95
CA SER A 143 3.95 -12.43 9.39
C SER A 143 5.27 -11.82 9.84
N LEU A 144 6.40 -12.32 9.34
CA LEU A 144 7.72 -11.68 9.40
C LEU A 144 7.61 -10.24 8.89
N TYR A 145 6.96 -10.08 7.74
CA TYR A 145 6.72 -8.78 7.14
C TYR A 145 5.80 -7.90 8.00
N VAL A 146 4.65 -8.42 8.45
CA VAL A 146 3.71 -7.63 9.27
C VAL A 146 4.32 -7.30 10.63
N SER A 147 5.18 -8.17 11.19
CA SER A 147 6.00 -7.88 12.38
C SER A 147 7.00 -6.77 12.12
N LEU A 148 7.69 -6.75 10.98
CA LEU A 148 8.57 -5.63 10.59
C LEU A 148 7.79 -4.33 10.48
N GLN A 149 6.62 -4.36 9.85
CA GLN A 149 5.76 -3.20 9.77
C GLN A 149 5.29 -2.76 11.17
N ALA A 150 4.90 -3.69 12.03
CA ALA A 150 4.46 -3.40 13.39
C ALA A 150 5.59 -2.76 14.22
N PHE A 151 6.82 -3.27 14.11
CA PHE A 151 8.02 -2.66 14.69
C PHE A 151 8.15 -1.19 14.29
N PHE A 152 8.17 -0.89 12.98
CA PHE A 152 8.33 0.48 12.51
C PHE A 152 7.16 1.38 12.93
N LEU A 153 5.92 0.90 12.88
CA LEU A 153 4.75 1.70 13.28
C LEU A 153 4.75 2.04 14.77
N VAL A 154 5.14 1.09 15.65
CA VAL A 154 5.22 1.36 17.09
C VAL A 154 6.28 2.43 17.39
N MET A 155 7.43 2.36 16.73
CA MET A 155 8.49 3.36 16.90
C MET A 155 8.10 4.71 16.30
N ASP A 156 7.57 4.72 15.07
CA ASP A 156 7.11 5.91 14.34
C ASP A 156 6.04 6.65 15.13
N ASP A 157 5.05 5.93 15.68
CA ASP A 157 3.99 6.54 16.50
C ASP A 157 4.55 7.28 17.73
N VAL A 158 5.63 6.77 18.34
CA VAL A 158 6.32 7.44 19.47
C VAL A 158 7.06 8.69 18.98
N MET A 159 7.83 8.57 17.89
CA MET A 159 8.63 9.66 17.34
C MET A 159 7.76 10.82 16.83
N ASP A 160 6.66 10.51 16.14
CA ASP A 160 5.71 11.48 15.58
C ASP A 160 4.64 11.91 16.60
N LYS A 161 4.68 11.39 17.84
CA LYS A 161 3.71 11.66 18.90
C LYS A 161 2.26 11.42 18.45
N SER A 162 2.04 10.43 17.57
CA SER A 162 0.75 10.13 16.95
C SER A 162 -0.33 9.77 17.99
N ILE A 163 -1.60 10.08 17.68
CA ILE A 163 -2.73 9.86 18.61
C ILE A 163 -3.37 8.48 18.38
N THR A 164 -3.67 8.16 17.12
CA THR A 164 -4.42 6.95 16.74
C THR A 164 -3.76 6.22 15.57
N ARG A 165 -3.80 4.89 15.59
CA ARG A 165 -3.35 4.00 14.53
C ARG A 165 -4.39 2.89 14.33
N ARG A 166 -4.80 2.67 13.07
CA ARG A 166 -5.74 1.59 12.69
C ARG A 166 -7.07 1.63 13.48
N GLY A 167 -7.59 2.82 13.77
CA GLY A 167 -8.83 3.01 14.53
C GLY A 167 -8.72 2.79 16.04
N GLN A 168 -7.51 2.64 16.57
CA GLN A 168 -7.24 2.48 18.01
C GLN A 168 -6.18 3.51 18.46
N PRO A 169 -6.02 3.78 19.77
CA PRO A 169 -4.90 4.58 20.26
C PRO A 169 -3.54 4.04 19.78
N CYS A 170 -2.57 4.92 19.53
CA CYS A 170 -1.19 4.47 19.30
C CYS A 170 -0.69 3.67 20.52
N TYR A 171 0.08 2.61 20.29
CA TYR A 171 0.40 1.62 21.34
C TYR A 171 1.05 2.23 22.59
N TYR A 172 1.96 3.20 22.41
CA TYR A 172 2.62 3.91 23.51
C TYR A 172 1.65 4.77 24.37
N ARG A 173 0.46 5.11 23.86
CA ARG A 173 -0.59 5.84 24.58
C ARG A 173 -1.55 4.92 25.32
N VAL A 174 -1.46 3.60 25.14
CA VAL A 174 -2.28 2.65 25.88
C VAL A 174 -1.91 2.72 27.37
N PRO A 175 -2.88 2.80 28.30
CA PRO A 175 -2.59 2.90 29.73
C PRO A 175 -1.64 1.80 30.21
N GLY A 176 -0.58 2.23 30.91
CA GLY A 176 0.46 1.37 31.46
C GLY A 176 1.59 1.02 30.48
N VAL A 177 1.48 1.32 29.17
CA VAL A 177 2.53 1.02 28.18
C VAL A 177 3.61 2.12 28.17
N GLY A 178 3.25 3.35 27.81
CA GLY A 178 4.22 4.46 27.77
C GLY A 178 5.46 4.13 26.94
N THR A 179 6.65 4.44 27.45
CA THR A 179 7.93 4.20 26.77
C THR A 179 8.37 2.75 26.73
N ILE A 180 7.67 1.82 27.43
CA ILE A 180 7.92 0.37 27.30
C ILE A 180 7.71 -0.06 25.85
N SER A 181 6.86 0.67 25.10
CA SER A 181 6.62 0.45 23.67
C SER A 181 7.91 0.42 22.82
N VAL A 182 8.97 1.12 23.24
CA VAL A 182 10.26 1.13 22.54
C VAL A 182 10.91 -0.26 22.58
N ASN A 183 10.94 -0.88 23.76
CA ASN A 183 11.45 -2.24 23.90
C ASN A 183 10.51 -3.26 23.23
N ASP A 184 9.20 -3.05 23.37
CA ASP A 184 8.19 -3.89 22.71
C ASP A 184 8.35 -3.90 21.18
N ALA A 185 8.73 -2.77 20.58
CA ALA A 185 9.04 -2.69 19.16
C ALA A 185 10.28 -3.54 18.80
N VAL A 186 11.33 -3.52 19.61
CA VAL A 186 12.52 -4.38 19.43
C VAL A 186 12.16 -5.86 19.52
N LEU A 187 11.21 -6.24 20.40
CA LEU A 187 10.70 -7.61 20.47
C LEU A 187 9.92 -8.00 19.20
N LEU A 188 9.13 -7.07 18.63
CA LEU A 188 8.43 -7.31 17.35
C LEU A 188 9.42 -7.52 16.20
N GLU A 189 10.52 -6.76 16.14
CA GLU A 189 11.59 -7.00 15.18
C GLU A 189 12.28 -8.35 15.44
N SER A 190 12.61 -8.64 16.70
CA SER A 190 13.28 -9.89 17.09
C SER A 190 12.47 -11.14 16.74
N ALA A 191 11.13 -11.05 16.79
CA ALA A 191 10.22 -12.12 16.38
C ALA A 191 10.46 -12.57 14.93
N ILE A 192 10.91 -11.66 14.05
CA ILE A 192 11.25 -11.95 12.66
C ILE A 192 12.36 -13.01 12.61
N TYR A 193 13.46 -12.75 13.32
CA TYR A 193 14.63 -13.62 13.27
C TYR A 193 14.41 -14.95 14.00
N GLN A 194 13.54 -14.97 15.03
CA GLN A 194 13.12 -16.22 15.68
C GLN A 194 12.37 -17.13 14.71
N LEU A 195 11.40 -16.56 13.97
CA LEU A 195 10.62 -17.29 12.97
C LEU A 195 11.47 -17.70 11.76
N LEU A 196 12.38 -16.83 11.29
CA LEU A 196 13.34 -17.19 10.25
C LEU A 196 14.18 -18.41 10.66
N LYS A 197 14.74 -18.39 11.87
CA LYS A 197 15.55 -19.50 12.38
C LYS A 197 14.72 -20.77 12.58
N ALA A 198 13.49 -20.67 13.08
CA ALA A 198 12.64 -21.83 13.33
C ALA A 198 12.24 -22.55 12.03
N HIS A 199 11.92 -21.78 10.98
CA HIS A 199 11.25 -22.32 9.80
C HIS A 199 12.11 -22.38 8.55
N PHE A 200 13.15 -21.58 8.45
CA PHE A 200 13.91 -21.39 7.21
C PHE A 200 15.38 -21.78 7.33
N ARG A 201 15.90 -22.09 8.52
CA ARG A 201 17.36 -22.33 8.72
C ARG A 201 17.96 -23.44 7.84
N GLU A 202 17.13 -24.35 7.33
CA GLU A 202 17.53 -25.48 6.48
C GLU A 202 17.30 -25.19 4.98
N ASP A 203 16.60 -24.09 4.65
CA ASP A 203 16.39 -23.66 3.28
C ASP A 203 17.65 -23.03 2.69
N ALA A 204 17.90 -23.26 1.40
CA ALA A 204 19.09 -22.73 0.72
C ALA A 204 19.15 -21.19 0.71
N TYR A 205 18.00 -20.51 0.78
CA TYR A 205 17.87 -19.06 0.76
C TYR A 205 17.75 -18.43 2.17
N TYR A 206 18.01 -19.18 3.25
CA TYR A 206 17.92 -18.67 4.62
C TYR A 206 18.75 -17.39 4.87
N VAL A 207 20.00 -17.41 4.41
CA VAL A 207 20.92 -16.28 4.57
C VAL A 207 20.43 -15.09 3.76
N ASP A 208 19.95 -15.31 2.53
CA ASP A 208 19.38 -14.25 1.69
C ASP A 208 18.15 -13.59 2.34
N LEU A 209 17.30 -14.36 3.03
CA LEU A 209 16.18 -13.81 3.80
C LEU A 209 16.66 -12.92 4.94
N MET A 210 17.61 -13.39 5.74
CA MET A 210 18.21 -12.63 6.85
C MET A 210 18.83 -11.32 6.36
N GLU A 211 19.64 -11.39 5.29
CA GLU A 211 20.27 -10.21 4.69
C GLU A 211 19.24 -9.22 4.14
N LEU A 212 18.19 -9.72 3.47
CA LEU A 212 17.14 -8.87 2.92
C LEU A 212 16.34 -8.14 4.01
N PHE A 213 16.04 -8.79 5.14
CA PHE A 213 15.39 -8.13 6.28
C PHE A 213 16.31 -7.07 6.91
N HIS A 214 17.58 -7.39 7.18
CA HIS A 214 18.53 -6.43 7.74
C HIS A 214 18.76 -5.22 6.83
N GLU A 215 18.96 -5.45 5.53
CA GLU A 215 19.15 -4.39 4.52
C GLU A 215 17.90 -3.49 4.47
N THR A 216 16.71 -4.08 4.46
CA THR A 216 15.46 -3.31 4.44
C THR A 216 15.25 -2.52 5.75
N THR A 217 15.59 -3.10 6.90
CA THR A 217 15.54 -2.41 8.19
C THR A 217 16.49 -1.21 8.20
N PHE A 218 17.71 -1.37 7.70
CA PHE A 218 18.69 -0.30 7.59
C PHE A 218 18.22 0.81 6.64
N GLN A 219 17.71 0.45 5.47
CA GLN A 219 17.15 1.40 4.50
C GLN A 219 15.99 2.20 5.12
N THR A 220 15.06 1.52 5.77
CA THR A 220 13.88 2.15 6.39
C THR A 220 14.27 3.07 7.54
N SER A 221 15.19 2.63 8.40
CA SER A 221 15.73 3.44 9.49
C SER A 221 16.49 4.67 8.99
N THR A 222 17.21 4.54 7.86
CA THR A 222 17.87 5.67 7.20
C THR A 222 16.84 6.67 6.66
N GLY A 223 15.75 6.17 6.06
CA GLY A 223 14.62 6.99 5.64
C GLY A 223 13.98 7.74 6.81
N GLN A 224 13.77 7.05 7.94
CA GLN A 224 13.24 7.66 9.16
C GLN A 224 14.17 8.76 9.71
N LEU A 225 15.48 8.53 9.72
CA LEU A 225 16.45 9.55 10.12
C LEU A 225 16.32 10.79 9.23
N MET A 226 16.30 10.61 7.91
CA MET A 226 16.15 11.71 6.95
C MET A 226 14.84 12.48 7.17
N ASP A 227 13.73 11.79 7.42
CA ASP A 227 12.43 12.41 7.73
C ASP A 227 12.53 13.32 8.96
N LEU A 228 13.03 12.77 10.08
CA LEU A 228 13.07 13.47 11.37
C LEU A 228 14.00 14.69 11.37
N ILE A 229 15.17 14.60 10.71
CA ILE A 229 16.15 15.71 10.73
C ILE A 229 15.87 16.77 9.66
N THR A 230 15.11 16.45 8.61
CA THR A 230 14.76 17.41 7.56
C THR A 230 13.73 18.41 8.05
N ALA A 231 12.85 17.98 8.95
CA ALA A 231 11.66 18.69 9.39
C ALA A 231 11.56 18.76 10.93
N PRO A 232 12.56 19.31 11.65
CA PRO A 232 12.48 19.39 13.10
C PRO A 232 11.33 20.29 13.54
N GLU A 233 10.47 19.79 14.44
CA GLU A 233 9.30 20.55 14.95
C GLU A 233 9.72 21.85 15.66
N ASP A 234 10.85 21.83 16.37
CA ASP A 234 11.32 22.97 17.17
C ASP A 234 11.98 24.09 16.34
N SER A 235 12.24 23.85 15.04
CA SER A 235 12.93 24.80 14.16
C SER A 235 12.40 24.70 12.73
N VAL A 236 11.26 25.34 12.48
CA VAL A 236 10.64 25.42 11.15
C VAL A 236 11.50 26.30 10.23
N ASP A 237 11.99 25.71 9.14
CA ASP A 237 12.74 26.37 8.09
C ASP A 237 12.42 25.72 6.74
N LEU A 238 11.47 26.32 6.01
CA LEU A 238 10.99 25.78 4.74
C LEU A 238 12.05 25.80 3.64
N SER A 239 13.15 26.56 3.78
CA SER A 239 14.25 26.57 2.81
C SER A 239 15.04 25.25 2.80
N LYS A 240 14.91 24.44 3.85
CA LYS A 240 15.52 23.11 3.94
C LYS A 240 14.70 22.03 3.26
N LEU A 241 13.44 22.30 2.91
CA LEU A 241 12.58 21.33 2.24
C LEU A 241 12.90 21.32 0.74
N SER A 242 12.92 20.14 0.16
CA SER A 242 13.02 19.99 -1.30
C SER A 242 12.34 18.71 -1.77
N LEU A 243 11.87 18.70 -3.02
CA LEU A 243 11.35 17.49 -3.67
C LEU A 243 12.40 16.37 -3.73
N GLU A 244 13.68 16.71 -3.82
CA GLU A 244 14.78 15.74 -3.80
C GLU A 244 14.87 15.02 -2.43
N LYS A 245 14.81 15.78 -1.33
CA LYS A 245 14.80 15.20 0.02
C LYS A 245 13.54 14.38 0.25
N PHE A 246 12.37 14.91 -0.11
CA PHE A 246 11.11 14.17 -0.07
C PHE A 246 11.25 12.83 -0.79
N ARG A 247 11.79 12.84 -2.02
CA ARG A 247 11.97 11.62 -2.81
C ARG A 247 12.86 10.61 -2.10
N LEU A 248 14.01 11.02 -1.57
CA LEU A 248 14.88 10.11 -0.82
C LEU A 248 14.20 9.55 0.45
N ILE A 249 13.45 10.39 1.17
CA ILE A 249 12.64 9.96 2.32
C ILE A 249 11.62 8.92 1.87
N ALA A 250 10.81 9.20 0.85
CA ALA A 250 9.79 8.29 0.33
C ALA A 250 10.38 6.93 -0.12
N LEU A 251 11.51 6.98 -0.83
CA LEU A 251 12.19 5.76 -1.29
C LEU A 251 12.66 4.90 -0.12
N TYR A 252 13.38 5.49 0.82
CA TYR A 252 14.00 4.76 1.93
C TYR A 252 13.01 4.40 3.04
N LYS A 253 12.21 5.36 3.51
CA LYS A 253 11.23 5.18 4.61
C LYS A 253 10.08 4.26 4.20
N THR A 254 9.69 4.30 2.92
CA THR A 254 8.45 3.65 2.48
C THR A 254 8.66 2.62 1.37
N ALA A 255 9.30 2.98 0.25
CA ALA A 255 9.27 2.16 -0.96
C ALA A 255 9.97 0.80 -0.79
N HIS A 256 11.15 0.79 -0.16
CA HIS A 256 11.93 -0.43 0.06
C HIS A 256 11.16 -1.50 0.85
N TYR A 257 10.68 -1.17 2.04
CA TYR A 257 9.93 -2.14 2.84
C TYR A 257 8.52 -2.36 2.29
N SER A 258 7.80 -1.33 1.83
CA SER A 258 6.38 -1.47 1.46
C SER A 258 6.12 -2.18 0.14
N PHE A 259 7.06 -2.08 -0.82
CA PHE A 259 6.84 -2.55 -2.19
C PHE A 259 7.92 -3.54 -2.63
N TYR A 260 9.20 -3.22 -2.44
CA TYR A 260 10.28 -4.10 -2.89
C TYR A 260 10.40 -5.37 -2.04
N LEU A 261 10.48 -5.25 -0.72
CA LEU A 261 10.63 -6.38 0.21
C LEU A 261 9.61 -7.51 -0.02
N PRO A 262 8.28 -7.29 -0.11
CA PRO A 262 7.33 -8.39 -0.25
C PRO A 262 7.52 -9.18 -1.56
N VAL A 263 7.91 -8.50 -2.65
CA VAL A 263 8.19 -9.16 -3.93
C VAL A 263 9.53 -9.89 -3.87
N ALA A 264 10.57 -9.28 -3.29
CA ALA A 264 11.88 -9.91 -3.14
C ALA A 264 11.82 -11.17 -2.26
N LEU A 265 11.03 -11.16 -1.17
CA LEU A 265 10.74 -12.36 -0.38
C LEU A 265 10.10 -13.46 -1.23
N ALA A 266 9.08 -13.12 -2.02
CA ALA A 266 8.43 -14.08 -2.91
C ALA A 266 9.39 -14.63 -3.98
N MET A 267 10.28 -13.80 -4.52
CA MET A 267 11.29 -14.21 -5.49
C MET A 267 12.28 -15.21 -4.90
N LEU A 268 12.75 -14.98 -3.66
CA LEU A 268 13.63 -15.92 -2.95
C LEU A 268 12.94 -17.26 -2.70
N MET A 269 11.69 -17.24 -2.24
CA MET A 269 10.90 -18.45 -1.99
C MET A 269 10.53 -19.23 -3.26
N CYS A 270 10.44 -18.53 -4.40
CA CYS A 270 10.27 -19.17 -5.70
C CYS A 270 11.61 -19.57 -6.32
N GLU A 271 12.74 -19.36 -5.62
CA GLU A 271 14.09 -19.64 -6.08
C GLU A 271 14.42 -18.97 -7.43
N ILE A 272 13.90 -17.75 -7.62
CA ILE A 272 14.24 -16.95 -8.81
C ILE A 272 15.75 -16.61 -8.75
N PRO A 273 16.53 -16.96 -9.79
CA PRO A 273 17.97 -16.77 -9.78
C PRO A 273 18.33 -15.28 -9.85
N GLN A 274 19.51 -14.93 -9.33
CA GLN A 274 20.03 -13.56 -9.37
C GLN A 274 20.21 -13.02 -10.79
N VAL A 275 20.47 -13.92 -11.74
CA VAL A 275 20.60 -13.63 -13.18
C VAL A 275 20.02 -14.79 -13.98
N TYR A 276 19.27 -14.51 -15.04
CA TYR A 276 18.90 -15.51 -16.05
C TYR A 276 18.94 -14.94 -17.46
N GLN A 277 19.06 -15.81 -18.45
CA GLN A 277 18.95 -15.43 -19.85
C GLN A 277 17.50 -15.58 -20.31
N SER A 278 16.88 -14.48 -20.72
CA SER A 278 15.57 -14.51 -21.37
C SER A 278 15.73 -14.83 -22.87
N LYS A 279 14.76 -15.55 -23.45
CA LYS A 279 14.67 -15.80 -24.90
C LYS A 279 14.24 -14.55 -25.67
N SER A 280 13.58 -13.62 -24.99
CA SER A 280 13.02 -12.37 -25.56
C SER A 280 14.03 -11.22 -25.66
N THR A 281 15.21 -11.33 -25.02
CA THR A 281 16.25 -10.29 -25.02
C THR A 281 17.64 -10.91 -25.10
N SER A 282 18.57 -10.21 -25.75
CA SER A 282 19.98 -10.61 -25.83
C SER A 282 20.77 -10.32 -24.56
N LYS A 283 20.25 -9.48 -23.66
CA LYS A 283 20.91 -9.11 -22.40
C LYS A 283 20.48 -10.04 -21.26
N PRO A 284 21.40 -10.39 -20.34
CA PRO A 284 21.03 -11.08 -19.10
C PRO A 284 20.02 -10.25 -18.31
N VAL A 285 19.04 -10.93 -17.73
CA VAL A 285 18.03 -10.32 -16.85
C VAL A 285 18.50 -10.42 -15.41
N HIS A 286 18.48 -9.29 -14.71
CA HIS A 286 18.76 -9.20 -13.28
C HIS A 286 17.43 -8.95 -12.56
N PRO A 287 16.65 -9.99 -12.22
CA PRO A 287 15.25 -9.82 -11.81
C PRO A 287 15.08 -9.00 -10.53
N TYR A 288 16.01 -9.08 -9.56
CA TYR A 288 15.92 -8.28 -8.33
C TYR A 288 16.15 -6.80 -8.60
N ALA A 289 17.09 -6.46 -9.49
CA ALA A 289 17.32 -5.08 -9.91
C ALA A 289 16.15 -4.53 -10.74
N LEU A 290 15.59 -5.36 -11.63
CA LEU A 290 14.40 -5.02 -12.41
C LEU A 290 13.16 -4.82 -11.53
N ALA A 291 12.94 -5.70 -10.55
CA ALA A 291 11.86 -5.55 -9.59
C ALA A 291 12.03 -4.24 -8.80
N ARG A 292 13.26 -3.92 -8.36
CA ARG A 292 13.57 -2.66 -7.68
C ARG A 292 13.30 -1.43 -8.56
N SER A 293 13.68 -1.45 -9.83
CA SER A 293 13.45 -0.31 -10.74
C SER A 293 11.98 -0.02 -11.02
N ILE A 294 11.08 -0.97 -10.73
CA ILE A 294 9.62 -0.81 -10.89
C ILE A 294 8.95 -0.51 -9.55
N LEU A 295 9.30 -1.26 -8.50
CA LEU A 295 8.64 -1.18 -7.19
C LEU A 295 9.03 0.07 -6.41
N LEU A 296 10.23 0.62 -6.62
CA LEU A 296 10.62 1.87 -5.97
C LEU A 296 9.82 3.08 -6.49
N PRO A 297 9.65 3.29 -7.81
CA PRO A 297 8.71 4.31 -8.32
C PRO A 297 7.26 4.12 -7.84
N ILE A 298 6.76 2.88 -7.80
CA ILE A 298 5.44 2.57 -7.23
C ILE A 298 5.36 3.04 -5.76
N GLY A 299 6.41 2.80 -4.98
CA GLY A 299 6.48 3.24 -3.59
C GLY A 299 6.61 4.75 -3.39
N GLU A 300 7.34 5.43 -4.28
CA GLU A 300 7.39 6.90 -4.32
C GLU A 300 6.00 7.49 -4.60
N TYR A 301 5.30 6.96 -5.61
CA TYR A 301 3.92 7.34 -5.93
C TYR A 301 2.99 7.10 -4.74
N PHE A 302 3.12 5.96 -4.06
CA PHE A 302 2.33 5.66 -2.87
C PHE A 302 2.54 6.68 -1.75
N GLN A 303 3.78 7.14 -1.53
CA GLN A 303 4.04 8.17 -0.52
C GLN A 303 3.45 9.53 -0.94
N VAL A 304 3.59 9.92 -2.20
CA VAL A 304 2.95 11.15 -2.73
C VAL A 304 1.43 11.10 -2.53
N GLN A 305 0.82 9.94 -2.77
CA GLN A 305 -0.60 9.73 -2.51
C GLN A 305 -0.94 9.81 -1.02
N ASP A 306 -0.12 9.25 -0.12
CA ASP A 306 -0.38 9.33 1.33
C ASP A 306 -0.35 10.79 1.82
N ASP A 307 0.66 11.56 1.42
CA ASP A 307 0.79 13.00 1.72
C ASP A 307 -0.37 13.82 1.14
N PHE A 308 -0.78 13.52 -0.11
CA PHE A 308 -1.92 14.20 -0.73
C PHE A 308 -3.22 13.89 0.01
N LEU A 309 -3.44 12.64 0.43
CA LEU A 309 -4.61 12.25 1.20
C LEU A 309 -4.57 12.80 2.64
N ASP A 310 -3.39 12.98 3.24
CA ASP A 310 -3.22 13.63 4.55
C ASP A 310 -3.77 15.07 4.52
N PHE A 311 -3.54 15.77 3.41
CA PHE A 311 -4.10 17.10 3.14
C PHE A 311 -5.58 17.06 2.71
N ALA A 312 -5.95 16.21 1.76
CA ALA A 312 -7.17 16.36 0.97
C ALA A 312 -8.34 15.46 1.39
N ALA A 313 -8.10 14.40 2.18
CA ALA A 313 -9.12 13.43 2.56
C ALA A 313 -9.81 13.77 3.88
N ASP A 314 -11.06 13.32 4.03
CA ASP A 314 -11.76 13.36 5.31
C ASP A 314 -11.06 12.41 6.31
N PRO A 315 -10.78 12.84 7.55
CA PRO A 315 -10.20 11.98 8.60
C PRO A 315 -10.94 10.64 8.79
N ALA A 316 -12.27 10.60 8.60
CA ALA A 316 -13.06 9.38 8.70
C ALA A 316 -12.71 8.37 7.58
N VAL A 317 -12.39 8.87 6.38
CA VAL A 317 -11.93 8.05 5.24
C VAL A 317 -10.46 7.66 5.42
N LEU A 318 -9.64 8.57 5.94
CA LEU A 318 -8.21 8.36 6.13
C LEU A 318 -7.90 7.36 7.26
N GLY A 319 -8.79 7.26 8.26
CA GLY A 319 -8.63 6.42 9.45
C GLY A 319 -7.58 6.94 10.46
N LYS A 320 -7.06 8.14 10.20
CA LYS A 320 -6.20 8.95 11.07
C LYS A 320 -6.51 10.43 10.82
N ILE A 321 -6.17 11.28 11.79
CA ILE A 321 -6.11 12.73 11.57
C ILE A 321 -4.82 13.01 10.80
N GLY A 322 -4.89 13.80 9.72
CA GLY A 322 -3.71 14.25 9.00
C GLY A 322 -2.90 15.23 9.84
N THR A 323 -1.59 15.07 9.88
CA THR A 323 -0.71 15.87 10.74
C THR A 323 0.49 16.47 10.02
N ASP A 324 0.66 16.21 8.73
CA ASP A 324 1.88 16.59 8.00
C ASP A 324 2.17 18.10 8.08
N ILE A 325 1.13 18.94 7.99
CA ILE A 325 1.26 20.40 8.08
C ILE A 325 1.70 20.84 9.47
N VAL A 326 1.09 20.30 10.52
CA VAL A 326 1.36 20.73 11.91
C VAL A 326 2.68 20.17 12.44
N ASP A 327 3.11 19.01 11.92
CA ASP A 327 4.35 18.33 12.29
C ASP A 327 5.55 18.78 11.42
N ASN A 328 5.37 19.84 10.60
CA ASN A 328 6.42 20.42 9.75
C ASN A 328 6.99 19.43 8.71
N LYS A 329 6.26 18.36 8.35
CA LYS A 329 6.78 17.27 7.50
C LYS A 329 7.23 17.79 6.14
N CYS A 330 8.30 17.19 5.61
CA CYS A 330 8.80 17.43 4.26
C CYS A 330 7.92 16.71 3.22
N SER A 331 6.63 17.04 3.17
CA SER A 331 5.66 16.37 2.31
C SER A 331 5.78 16.80 0.84
N TRP A 332 5.25 15.97 -0.06
CA TRP A 332 5.10 16.34 -1.46
C TRP A 332 4.26 17.62 -1.63
N CYS A 333 3.22 17.77 -0.80
CA CYS A 333 2.28 18.89 -0.84
C CYS A 333 2.98 20.23 -0.61
N ILE A 334 3.76 20.36 0.48
CA ILE A 334 4.45 21.63 0.79
C ILE A 334 5.52 21.95 -0.24
N ASN A 335 6.31 20.97 -0.66
CA ASN A 335 7.37 21.18 -1.65
C ASN A 335 6.80 21.62 -3.01
N THR A 336 5.67 21.04 -3.42
CA THR A 336 4.97 21.43 -4.67
C THR A 336 4.34 22.82 -4.55
N ALA A 337 3.81 23.17 -3.38
CA ALA A 337 3.28 24.50 -3.13
C ALA A 337 4.37 25.57 -3.11
N LEU A 338 5.52 25.29 -2.49
CA LEU A 338 6.66 26.22 -2.44
C LEU A 338 7.23 26.55 -3.83
N ASP A 339 7.24 25.58 -4.75
CA ASP A 339 7.66 25.78 -6.14
C ASP A 339 6.66 26.62 -6.96
N ALA A 340 5.37 26.52 -6.63
CA ALA A 340 4.29 27.19 -7.37
C ALA A 340 3.84 28.54 -6.76
N ALA A 341 4.21 28.83 -5.52
CA ALA A 341 3.71 29.96 -4.77
C ALA A 341 4.23 31.31 -5.29
N SER A 342 3.34 32.30 -5.34
CA SER A 342 3.71 33.72 -5.42
C SER A 342 4.46 34.18 -4.15
N PRO A 343 5.16 35.33 -4.17
CA PRO A 343 5.81 35.88 -2.98
C PRO A 343 4.86 36.06 -1.79
N GLU A 344 3.61 36.44 -2.04
CA GLU A 344 2.58 36.62 -1.01
C GLU A 344 2.15 35.28 -0.41
N GLN A 345 1.87 34.28 -1.26
CA GLN A 345 1.55 32.92 -0.83
C GLN A 345 2.72 32.28 -0.09
N ARG A 346 3.95 32.54 -0.53
CA ARG A 346 5.16 32.07 0.14
C ARG A 346 5.26 32.62 1.57
N ALA A 347 5.00 33.92 1.76
CA ALA A 347 4.99 34.51 3.09
C ALA A 347 3.92 33.88 4.01
N VAL A 348 2.77 33.48 3.45
CA VAL A 348 1.75 32.73 4.20
C VAL A 348 2.27 31.35 4.60
N LEU A 349 2.89 30.59 3.68
CA LEU A 349 3.46 29.28 4.00
C LEU A 349 4.54 29.39 5.09
N ASP A 350 5.49 30.32 4.96
CA ASP A 350 6.58 30.53 5.92
C ASP A 350 6.07 30.88 7.33
N ALA A 351 4.96 31.64 7.42
CA ALA A 351 4.39 32.05 8.70
C ALA A 351 3.54 30.95 9.39
N ASN A 352 2.91 30.05 8.63
CA ASN A 352 1.85 29.18 9.13
C ASN A 352 2.18 27.67 9.11
N TYR A 353 3.13 27.20 8.28
CA TYR A 353 3.49 25.77 8.24
C TYR A 353 4.26 25.33 9.49
N GLY A 354 4.08 24.08 9.94
CA GLY A 354 4.75 23.55 11.13
C GLY A 354 4.31 24.18 12.45
N ARG A 355 3.07 24.69 12.50
CA ARG A 355 2.50 25.35 13.69
C ARG A 355 1.34 24.54 14.23
N ARG A 356 1.35 24.27 15.53
CA ARG A 356 0.27 23.56 16.26
C ARG A 356 -0.90 24.53 16.57
N ASP A 357 -1.44 25.16 15.53
CA ASP A 357 -2.61 26.04 15.58
C ASP A 357 -3.53 25.74 14.38
N ALA A 358 -4.80 25.43 14.65
CA ALA A 358 -5.75 25.02 13.61
C ALA A 358 -6.01 26.12 12.57
N GLY A 359 -6.01 27.39 12.99
CA GLY A 359 -6.22 28.52 12.08
C GLY A 359 -5.02 28.74 11.15
N MET A 360 -3.81 28.36 11.57
CA MET A 360 -2.62 28.35 10.72
C MET A 360 -2.63 27.19 9.72
N GLU A 361 -3.05 26.00 10.14
CA GLU A 361 -3.23 24.86 9.24
C GLU A 361 -4.22 25.18 8.11
N ASP A 362 -5.37 25.78 8.43
CA ASP A 362 -6.37 26.16 7.43
C ASP A 362 -5.83 27.17 6.41
N ARG A 363 -4.95 28.09 6.82
CA ARG A 363 -4.30 29.05 5.91
C ARG A 363 -3.34 28.36 4.95
N VAL A 364 -2.58 27.36 5.43
CA VAL A 364 -1.72 26.54 4.56
C VAL A 364 -2.56 25.78 3.55
N LYS A 365 -3.66 25.14 4.02
CA LYS A 365 -4.59 24.41 3.14
C LYS A 365 -5.20 25.31 2.07
N ALA A 366 -5.54 26.55 2.42
CA ALA A 366 -6.03 27.54 1.46
C ALA A 366 -4.99 27.82 0.37
N VAL A 367 -3.72 28.03 0.74
CA VAL A 367 -2.64 28.21 -0.25
C VAL A 367 -2.47 26.97 -1.13
N PHE A 368 -2.55 25.76 -0.56
CA PHE A 368 -2.49 24.52 -1.36
C PHE A 368 -3.60 24.45 -2.42
N GLU A 369 -4.82 24.87 -2.08
CA GLU A 369 -5.90 24.95 -3.07
C GLU A 369 -5.65 26.06 -4.10
N GLU A 370 -5.20 27.25 -3.69
CA GLU A 370 -4.93 28.37 -4.61
C GLU A 370 -3.84 28.09 -5.64
N VAL A 371 -2.80 27.32 -5.28
CA VAL A 371 -1.74 26.92 -6.22
C VAL A 371 -2.15 25.76 -7.13
N GLY A 372 -3.39 25.27 -7.02
CA GLY A 372 -3.93 24.17 -7.81
C GLY A 372 -3.27 22.83 -7.50
N LEU A 373 -3.01 22.54 -6.22
CA LEU A 373 -2.30 21.33 -5.81
C LEU A 373 -3.04 20.05 -6.23
N ARG A 374 -4.39 20.07 -6.28
CA ARG A 374 -5.21 18.94 -6.76
C ARG A 374 -4.98 18.65 -8.24
N GLU A 375 -4.93 19.68 -9.08
CA GLU A 375 -4.64 19.56 -10.51
C GLU A 375 -3.22 19.03 -10.72
N LYS A 376 -2.24 19.54 -9.97
CA LYS A 376 -0.86 19.09 -10.02
C LYS A 376 -0.73 17.62 -9.61
N TYR A 377 -1.43 17.20 -8.55
CA TYR A 377 -1.46 15.80 -8.14
C TYR A 377 -2.05 14.90 -9.21
N ARG A 378 -3.19 15.27 -9.82
CA ARG A 378 -3.81 14.50 -10.92
C ARG A 378 -2.86 14.35 -12.11
N ALA A 379 -2.20 15.44 -12.52
CA ALA A 379 -1.22 15.41 -13.61
C ALA A 379 0.00 14.53 -13.27
N TYR A 380 0.49 14.60 -12.03
CA TYR A 380 1.57 13.74 -11.54
C TYR A 380 1.15 12.27 -11.55
N GLU A 381 -0.04 11.95 -11.02
CA GLU A 381 -0.59 10.60 -10.92
C GLU A 381 -0.74 9.95 -12.31
N ASP A 382 -1.33 10.65 -13.27
CA ASP A 382 -1.50 10.13 -14.63
C ASP A 382 -0.14 9.90 -15.33
N LYS A 383 0.82 10.82 -15.14
CA LYS A 383 2.17 10.70 -15.69
C LYS A 383 2.91 9.49 -15.12
N VAL A 384 3.00 9.40 -13.79
CA VAL A 384 3.77 8.33 -13.11
C VAL A 384 3.13 6.97 -13.34
N HIS A 385 1.80 6.89 -13.38
CA HIS A 385 1.11 5.66 -13.74
C HIS A 385 1.50 5.17 -15.15
N ALA A 386 1.53 6.06 -16.14
CA ALA A 386 1.95 5.71 -17.50
C ALA A 386 3.42 5.28 -17.59
N GLU A 387 4.32 5.96 -16.86
CA GLU A 387 5.74 5.60 -16.79
C GLU A 387 5.93 4.21 -16.15
N ILE A 388 5.25 3.93 -15.04
CA ILE A 388 5.31 2.63 -14.36
C ILE A 388 4.76 1.53 -15.27
N LEU A 389 3.61 1.74 -15.93
CA LEU A 389 3.06 0.76 -16.87
C LEU A 389 4.05 0.43 -17.99
N SER A 390 4.72 1.42 -18.56
CA SER A 390 5.74 1.20 -19.58
C SER A 390 6.91 0.35 -19.07
N LEU A 391 7.35 0.57 -17.82
CA LEU A 391 8.38 -0.27 -17.18
C LEU A 391 7.91 -1.71 -16.98
N ILE A 392 6.63 -1.90 -16.60
CA ILE A 392 6.02 -3.23 -16.42
C ILE A 392 5.93 -3.96 -17.77
N GLU A 393 5.45 -3.30 -18.82
CA GLU A 393 5.33 -3.89 -20.17
C GLU A 393 6.69 -4.39 -20.68
N ALA A 394 7.76 -3.68 -20.37
CA ALA A 394 9.13 -4.02 -20.73
C ALA A 394 9.73 -5.23 -19.98
N VAL A 395 9.06 -5.76 -18.94
CA VAL A 395 9.55 -6.95 -18.22
C VAL A 395 9.54 -8.18 -19.13
N PRO A 396 10.68 -8.87 -19.34
CA PRO A 396 10.71 -10.09 -20.14
C PRO A 396 10.09 -11.26 -19.36
N GLU A 397 9.00 -11.83 -19.87
CA GLU A 397 8.35 -13.00 -19.27
C GLU A 397 8.79 -14.29 -19.94
N GLU A 398 9.14 -15.28 -19.12
CA GLU A 398 9.55 -16.62 -19.56
C GLU A 398 8.60 -17.69 -18.99
N GLU A 399 8.47 -18.82 -19.67
CA GLU A 399 7.79 -19.99 -19.08
C GLU A 399 8.58 -20.52 -17.86
N GLY A 400 7.87 -21.03 -16.85
CA GLY A 400 8.48 -21.51 -15.60
C GLY A 400 8.77 -20.40 -14.59
N VAL A 401 9.77 -20.65 -13.72
CA VAL A 401 10.17 -19.80 -12.60
C VAL A 401 10.86 -18.53 -13.12
N SER A 402 10.10 -17.46 -13.23
CA SER A 402 10.57 -16.15 -13.68
C SER A 402 9.71 -15.05 -13.08
N LEU A 403 10.22 -13.82 -13.14
CA LEU A 403 9.49 -12.64 -12.73
C LEU A 403 8.32 -12.40 -13.69
N LYS A 404 7.12 -12.14 -13.15
CA LYS A 404 5.90 -11.92 -13.94
C LYS A 404 5.42 -10.49 -13.83
N ARG A 405 4.94 -9.93 -14.94
CA ARG A 405 4.34 -8.59 -15.01
C ARG A 405 3.18 -8.42 -14.05
N GLN A 406 2.36 -9.47 -13.94
CA GLN A 406 1.17 -9.47 -13.10
C GLN A 406 1.46 -9.17 -11.62
N VAL A 407 2.68 -9.47 -11.13
CA VAL A 407 3.09 -9.07 -9.78
C VAL A 407 3.02 -7.56 -9.64
N PHE A 408 3.65 -6.81 -10.54
CA PHE A 408 3.69 -5.35 -10.50
C PHE A 408 2.33 -4.71 -10.77
N ILE A 409 1.56 -5.27 -11.70
CA ILE A 409 0.18 -4.83 -12.00
C ILE A 409 -0.67 -4.92 -10.73
N ASN A 410 -0.59 -6.03 -9.98
CA ASN A 410 -1.33 -6.19 -8.74
C ASN A 410 -0.97 -5.13 -7.67
N PHE A 411 0.29 -4.69 -7.61
CA PHE A 411 0.66 -3.59 -6.72
C PHE A 411 0.12 -2.26 -7.23
N LEU A 412 0.24 -1.99 -8.53
CA LEU A 412 -0.22 -0.74 -9.15
C LEU A 412 -1.74 -0.57 -9.04
N ASP A 413 -2.52 -1.63 -9.31
CA ASP A 413 -3.98 -1.60 -9.22
C ASP A 413 -4.48 -1.36 -7.79
N LYS A 414 -3.73 -1.81 -6.78
CA LYS A 414 -4.06 -1.57 -5.36
C LYS A 414 -3.81 -0.12 -4.91
N ILE A 415 -3.05 0.67 -5.68
CA ILE A 415 -2.69 2.05 -5.33
C ILE A 415 -3.27 3.09 -6.29
N TYR A 416 -3.41 2.78 -7.58
CA TYR A 416 -3.86 3.73 -8.58
C TYR A 416 -5.29 4.16 -8.29
N LYS A 417 -5.50 5.49 -8.18
CA LYS A 417 -6.80 6.10 -7.85
C LYS A 417 -7.47 5.53 -6.59
N ARG A 418 -6.67 5.01 -5.66
CA ARG A 418 -7.15 4.45 -4.40
C ARG A 418 -7.88 5.54 -3.60
N GLN A 419 -9.13 5.30 -3.24
CA GLN A 419 -9.93 6.20 -2.38
C GLN A 419 -9.81 5.93 -0.88
N LYS A 420 -8.87 5.06 -0.50
CA LYS A 420 -8.66 4.43 0.82
C LYS A 420 -9.80 3.55 1.32
#